data_AF-A0A183V507-F1
#
_entry.id   AF-A0A183V507-F1
#
_cell.length_a   1.000
_cell.length_b   1.000
_cell.length_c   1.000
_cell.angle_alpha   90.00
_cell.angle_beta   90.00
_cell.angle_gamma   90.00
#
_symmetry.space_group_name_H-M   'P 1'
#
loop_
_entity.id
_entity.type
_entity.pdbx_description
1 polymer ?
#
loop_
_entity_poly.entity_id
_entity_poly.type
_entity_poly.pdbx_seq_one_letter_code
_entity_poly.pdbx_strand_id
1 'polypeptide(L)'
;MTVSFKGNDRIEYDNEWAVEIIGGEKEARKVARSFGYTYVGPHDSRNKSGDLKTDMNVIGAWKLGYTGKGVVVTILDDGIQRNHTDLIRNYDPQASYDLNDNDPDPMPTFDELNRHGTRCAGEVAMTPNNSFCGVGVAYGASIGGTLICYNRIRMLDGKITDRVEAEALSFNHDHIDIYSASWGPNDDGKTVEGPGRLAQAAILKGIRQGRNGKGAIYVWASGNGGLKDDDCDCDGYTDSVYTFSVSSAAEDGTFPWYGEKCASTLTSTYSTGSNNERMIMTTDIGNGCARDHSGTSASAPMAAGIIALALEANPSLTWRDVQHIAVWTAEPAPLLKNNDGWVKNAAGFYVNSRFGFGMMNALGFVTAAKDWINVPQQRICTTIFPTFTKRSISDTNGAIINFRTDGCEGQVNEINFLEHIQLVLDIAYPIRGHLSIFLVSPQGTRTQLLKVRREDKSPAGFRHWPFMSVHTWAESPKGLWQLEVDDKSGRTRGISGLINNITLIIYGTTEQPAHYKEPRGYDMHYNEVTDHRRSVDSHLNLWLERAKRMVDDKELQRPERVDYVLRYLDTVNQRRKRSTLQQYTISEFVSR
;
A
#
# COMPACT_ATOMS: atom_id res chain seq x y z
N MET A 1 -15.58 25.46 -31.90
CA MET A 1 -15.18 25.53 -33.33
C MET A 1 -15.52 26.92 -33.87
N THR A 2 -14.51 27.75 -34.16
CA THR A 2 -14.54 28.93 -35.07
C THR A 2 -13.08 29.20 -35.49
N VAL A 3 -12.91 29.78 -36.69
CA VAL A 3 -11.72 29.73 -37.56
C VAL A 3 -10.83 30.99 -37.43
N SER A 4 -9.51 30.85 -37.59
CA SER A 4 -8.66 31.87 -38.26
C SER A 4 -7.33 31.27 -38.75
N PHE A 5 -6.85 31.79 -39.89
CA PHE A 5 -5.72 31.31 -40.70
C PHE A 5 -4.39 32.03 -40.40
N LYS A 6 -3.30 31.29 -40.65
CA LYS A 6 -1.86 31.65 -40.71
C LYS A 6 -1.50 33.15 -40.64
N GLY A 7 -0.86 33.52 -39.53
CA GLY A 7 0.02 34.68 -39.37
C GLY A 7 0.78 34.54 -38.05
N ASN A 8 2.10 34.74 -38.08
CA ASN A 8 2.98 34.66 -36.91
C ASN A 8 2.61 35.77 -35.91
N ASP A 9 1.79 35.45 -34.91
CA ASP A 9 1.76 36.12 -33.60
C ASP A 9 1.08 35.18 -32.59
N ARG A 10 1.78 34.88 -31.49
CA ARG A 10 1.24 34.09 -30.37
C ARG A 10 0.28 34.97 -29.59
N ILE A 11 -1.02 34.68 -29.68
CA ILE A 11 -2.03 35.17 -28.75
C ILE A 11 -2.70 33.95 -28.11
N GLU A 12 -2.61 33.87 -26.78
CA GLU A 12 -3.39 32.93 -25.96
C GLU A 12 -4.87 33.28 -26.03
N TYR A 13 -5.73 32.30 -26.26
CA TYR A 13 -7.17 32.44 -26.08
C TYR A 13 -7.76 31.23 -25.34
N ASP A 14 -8.40 31.56 -24.23
CA ASP A 14 -9.36 30.78 -23.45
C ASP A 14 -10.59 30.45 -24.30
N ASN A 15 -10.97 29.17 -24.38
CA ASN A 15 -12.35 28.65 -24.58
C ASN A 15 -12.28 27.14 -24.89
N GLU A 16 -12.29 26.30 -23.87
CA GLU A 16 -12.32 24.83 -24.03
C GLU A 16 -13.76 24.29 -23.94
N TRP A 17 -14.21 23.63 -25.00
CA TRP A 17 -15.42 22.81 -24.98
C TRP A 17 -15.01 21.34 -24.93
N ALA A 18 -15.46 20.59 -23.93
CA ALA A 18 -15.31 19.14 -23.87
C ALA A 18 -16.35 18.48 -24.79
N VAL A 19 -15.90 17.58 -25.67
CA VAL A 19 -16.77 16.81 -26.57
C VAL A 19 -16.65 15.33 -26.22
N GLU A 20 -17.75 14.70 -25.84
CA GLU A 20 -17.82 13.25 -25.66
C GLU A 20 -17.79 12.56 -27.03
N ILE A 21 -16.80 11.70 -27.27
CA ILE A 21 -16.66 10.95 -28.53
C ILE A 21 -17.06 9.50 -28.28
N ILE A 22 -18.24 9.14 -28.77
CA ILE A 22 -18.75 7.77 -28.77
C ILE A 22 -17.88 6.91 -29.70
N GLY A 23 -17.27 5.84 -29.17
CA GLY A 23 -16.35 4.96 -29.92
C GLY A 23 -14.96 4.79 -29.29
N GLY A 24 -14.71 5.41 -28.14
CA GLY A 24 -13.49 5.23 -27.36
C GLY A 24 -12.25 5.89 -27.97
N GLU A 25 -11.07 5.57 -27.44
CA GLU A 25 -9.80 6.23 -27.76
C GLU A 25 -9.48 6.23 -29.27
N LYS A 26 -9.78 5.12 -29.97
CA LYS A 26 -9.48 4.99 -31.40
C LYS A 26 -10.29 5.99 -32.24
N GLU A 27 -11.58 6.14 -31.94
CA GLU A 27 -12.42 7.09 -32.64
C GLU A 27 -12.10 8.53 -32.21
N ALA A 28 -11.77 8.75 -30.93
CA ALA A 28 -11.32 10.05 -30.44
C ALA A 28 -10.01 10.51 -31.10
N ARG A 29 -9.02 9.62 -31.26
CA ARG A 29 -7.79 9.90 -32.01
C ARG A 29 -8.05 10.20 -33.48
N LYS A 30 -9.00 9.48 -34.10
CA LYS A 30 -9.39 9.68 -35.50
C LYS A 30 -10.08 11.02 -35.71
N VAL A 31 -11.02 11.37 -34.82
CA VAL A 31 -11.72 12.66 -34.81
C VAL A 31 -10.72 13.80 -34.58
N ALA A 32 -9.85 13.71 -33.58
CA ALA A 32 -8.82 14.72 -33.32
C ALA A 32 -7.94 14.94 -34.56
N ARG A 33 -7.43 13.86 -35.18
CA ARG A 33 -6.65 13.93 -36.42
C ARG A 33 -7.44 14.54 -37.60
N SER A 34 -8.72 14.21 -37.75
CA SER A 34 -9.53 14.75 -38.86
C SER A 34 -9.75 16.26 -38.76
N PHE A 35 -9.65 16.82 -37.56
CA PHE A 35 -9.77 18.26 -37.31
C PHE A 35 -8.42 18.95 -37.10
N GLY A 36 -7.30 18.25 -37.30
CA GLY A 36 -5.95 18.82 -37.14
C GLY A 36 -5.53 19.05 -35.68
N TYR A 37 -6.22 18.43 -34.72
CA TYR A 37 -5.91 18.51 -33.30
C TYR A 37 -5.12 17.27 -32.82
N THR A 38 -4.31 17.46 -31.78
CA THR A 38 -3.66 16.35 -31.07
C THR A 38 -4.64 15.78 -30.05
N TYR A 39 -4.86 14.47 -30.08
CA TYR A 39 -5.62 13.79 -29.04
C TYR A 39 -4.83 13.78 -27.72
N VAL A 40 -5.37 14.42 -26.69
CA VAL A 40 -4.86 14.42 -25.31
C VAL A 40 -5.86 13.67 -24.43
N GLY A 41 -5.93 12.34 -24.59
CA GLY A 41 -6.59 11.47 -23.60
C GLY A 41 -5.64 11.09 -22.48
N PRO A 42 -6.04 10.26 -21.50
CA PRO A 42 -5.12 9.68 -20.52
C PRO A 42 -3.98 9.00 -21.28
N HIS A 43 -2.84 9.71 -21.37
CA HIS A 43 -1.77 9.31 -22.23
C HIS A 43 -0.99 8.24 -21.50
N ASP A 44 -1.23 7.01 -21.89
CA ASP A 44 -0.30 5.93 -21.63
C ASP A 44 0.99 6.22 -22.40
N SER A 45 2.02 6.70 -21.71
CA SER A 45 3.31 7.06 -22.31
C SER A 45 4.14 5.83 -22.76
N ARG A 46 3.66 4.60 -22.51
CA ARG A 46 4.34 3.31 -22.78
C ARG A 46 4.46 2.93 -24.28
N ASN A 47 4.45 3.89 -25.21
CA ASN A 47 4.49 3.64 -26.66
C ASN A 47 5.91 3.42 -27.24
N LYS A 48 6.98 3.45 -26.42
CA LYS A 48 8.34 3.14 -26.86
C LYS A 48 8.74 1.73 -26.44
N SER A 49 9.23 0.95 -27.39
CA SER A 49 9.89 -0.32 -27.12
C SER A 49 11.16 -0.08 -26.30
N GLY A 50 11.18 -0.51 -25.03
CA GLY A 50 12.32 -0.37 -24.12
C GLY A 50 12.01 0.26 -22.77
N ASP A 51 10.85 0.90 -22.59
CA ASP A 51 10.43 1.43 -21.29
C ASP A 51 9.96 0.29 -20.37
N LEU A 52 10.42 0.29 -19.11
CA LEU A 52 9.88 -0.57 -18.04
C LEU A 52 8.37 -0.30 -17.95
N LYS A 53 7.56 -1.35 -18.13
CA LYS A 53 6.08 -1.28 -18.04
C LYS A 53 5.64 -1.59 -16.61
N THR A 54 6.20 -0.88 -15.64
CA THR A 54 5.88 -1.05 -14.22
C THR A 54 4.90 0.02 -13.78
N ASP A 55 3.67 -0.39 -13.42
CA ASP A 55 2.66 0.50 -12.82
C ASP A 55 1.77 -0.23 -11.80
N MET A 56 0.85 0.51 -11.18
CA MET A 56 -0.11 0.00 -10.18
C MET A 56 -1.49 -0.30 -10.79
N ASN A 57 -1.60 -0.48 -12.11
CA ASN A 57 -2.83 -0.80 -12.83
C ASN A 57 -4.02 0.17 -12.61
N VAL A 58 -3.74 1.43 -12.27
CA VAL A 58 -4.76 2.46 -11.99
C VAL A 58 -5.68 2.71 -13.19
N ILE A 59 -5.12 2.73 -14.41
CA ILE A 59 -5.91 2.86 -15.65
C ILE A 59 -6.94 1.73 -15.79
N GLY A 60 -6.63 0.53 -15.30
CA GLY A 60 -7.57 -0.60 -15.28
C GLY A 60 -8.79 -0.31 -14.43
N ALA A 61 -8.59 0.25 -13.23
CA ALA A 61 -9.68 0.68 -12.35
C ALA A 61 -10.52 1.82 -12.97
N TRP A 62 -9.88 2.81 -13.59
CA TRP A 62 -10.59 3.89 -14.29
C TRP A 62 -11.44 3.37 -15.47
N LYS A 63 -10.95 2.36 -16.20
CA LYS A 63 -11.72 1.71 -17.28
C LYS A 63 -12.94 0.95 -16.77
N LEU A 64 -12.94 0.52 -15.50
CA LEU A 64 -14.12 -0.04 -14.84
C LEU A 64 -15.10 1.04 -14.36
N GLY A 65 -14.75 2.32 -14.48
CA GLY A 65 -15.60 3.46 -14.13
C GLY A 65 -15.39 4.02 -12.72
N TYR A 66 -14.37 3.55 -11.99
CA TYR A 66 -14.08 4.03 -10.63
C TYR A 66 -13.01 5.11 -10.67
N THR A 67 -13.31 6.25 -10.06
CA THR A 67 -12.47 7.45 -10.03
C THR A 67 -12.26 7.99 -8.62
N GLY A 68 -12.80 7.33 -7.60
CA GLY A 68 -12.85 7.77 -6.20
C GLY A 68 -14.08 8.60 -5.86
N LYS A 69 -15.10 8.62 -6.74
CA LYS A 69 -16.24 9.54 -6.60
C LYS A 69 -17.03 9.26 -5.33
N GLY A 70 -17.30 10.32 -4.56
CA GLY A 70 -18.07 10.25 -3.32
C GLY A 70 -17.28 9.74 -2.11
N VAL A 71 -15.97 9.54 -2.27
CA VAL A 71 -15.04 9.24 -1.17
C VAL A 71 -14.31 10.52 -0.77
N VAL A 72 -14.15 10.73 0.53
CA VAL A 72 -13.50 11.91 1.10
C VAL A 72 -12.15 11.54 1.71
N VAL A 73 -11.08 12.17 1.21
CA VAL A 73 -9.71 11.98 1.69
C VAL A 73 -9.21 13.26 2.35
N THR A 74 -8.53 13.18 3.49
CA THR A 74 -7.78 14.30 4.07
C THR A 74 -6.29 13.99 4.13
N ILE A 75 -5.48 14.98 3.81
CA ILE A 75 -4.03 14.97 4.01
C ILE A 75 -3.72 15.62 5.36
N LEU A 76 -3.16 14.85 6.29
CA LEU A 76 -2.73 15.35 7.61
C LEU A 76 -1.27 15.79 7.51
N ASP A 77 -1.01 17.07 7.20
CA ASP A 77 0.33 17.53 6.81
C ASP A 77 0.50 19.06 6.97
N ASP A 78 1.44 19.68 6.28
CA ASP A 78 1.79 21.11 6.35
C ASP A 78 0.81 22.07 5.65
N GLY A 79 -0.36 21.57 5.25
CA GLY A 79 -1.42 22.35 4.59
C GLY A 79 -1.73 21.89 3.18
N ILE A 80 -2.76 22.50 2.59
CA ILE A 80 -3.18 22.26 1.20
C ILE A 80 -3.46 23.58 0.52
N GLN A 81 -2.83 23.83 -0.63
CA GLN A 81 -3.15 24.97 -1.46
C GLN A 81 -4.54 24.76 -2.10
N ARG A 82 -5.61 25.08 -1.36
CA ARG A 82 -7.00 24.85 -1.75
C ARG A 82 -7.44 25.52 -3.05
N ASN A 83 -6.74 26.59 -3.46
CA ASN A 83 -7.02 27.32 -4.71
C ASN A 83 -6.14 26.90 -5.90
N HIS A 84 -5.35 25.83 -5.75
CA HIS A 84 -4.53 25.29 -6.83
C HIS A 84 -5.43 24.84 -8.00
N THR A 85 -5.06 25.16 -9.25
CA THR A 85 -5.83 24.86 -10.48
C THR A 85 -6.28 23.41 -10.54
N ASP A 86 -5.40 22.50 -10.12
CA ASP A 86 -5.66 21.06 -10.10
C ASP A 86 -6.39 20.53 -8.87
N LEU A 87 -6.49 21.29 -7.77
CA LEU A 87 -7.15 20.83 -6.54
C LEU A 87 -8.50 21.50 -6.31
N ILE A 88 -8.70 22.72 -6.80
CA ILE A 88 -9.86 23.57 -6.49
C ILE A 88 -11.22 22.91 -6.79
N ARG A 89 -11.28 22.04 -7.81
CA ARG A 89 -12.52 21.33 -8.16
C ARG A 89 -12.88 20.22 -7.19
N ASN A 90 -11.86 19.60 -6.59
CA ASN A 90 -12.01 18.47 -5.68
C ASN A 90 -11.87 18.89 -4.21
N TYR A 91 -11.43 20.12 -3.95
CA TYR A 91 -11.22 20.64 -2.61
C TYR A 91 -12.50 20.59 -1.77
N ASP A 92 -12.38 20.04 -0.57
CA ASP A 92 -13.47 19.92 0.39
C ASP A 92 -13.15 20.65 1.70
N PRO A 93 -13.84 21.77 1.98
CA PRO A 93 -13.69 22.49 3.23
C PRO A 93 -14.06 21.67 4.47
N GLN A 94 -14.97 20.69 4.37
CA GLN A 94 -15.35 19.85 5.51
C GLN A 94 -14.30 18.79 5.83
N ALA A 95 -13.40 18.50 4.90
CA ALA A 95 -12.24 17.65 5.12
C ALA A 95 -10.98 18.47 5.49
N SER A 96 -11.14 19.77 5.80
CA SER A 96 -10.03 20.70 5.97
C SER A 96 -10.10 21.50 7.26
N TYR A 97 -8.94 21.73 7.88
CA TYR A 97 -8.83 22.60 9.05
C TYR A 97 -7.37 22.98 9.30
N ASP A 98 -7.10 24.20 9.75
CA ASP A 98 -5.80 24.62 10.26
C ASP A 98 -5.78 24.49 11.78
N LEU A 99 -5.02 23.52 12.30
CA LEU A 99 -4.88 23.31 13.74
C LEU A 99 -3.82 24.20 14.39
N ASN A 100 -2.93 24.80 13.59
CA ASN A 100 -1.91 25.72 14.08
C ASN A 100 -2.51 27.08 14.39
N ASP A 101 -3.25 27.65 13.43
CA ASP A 101 -3.91 28.95 13.53
C ASP A 101 -5.36 28.83 14.07
N ASN A 102 -5.85 27.58 14.19
CA ASN A 102 -7.17 27.22 14.71
C ASN A 102 -8.32 27.89 13.94
N ASP A 103 -8.31 27.70 12.62
CA ASP A 103 -9.30 28.23 11.70
C ASP A 103 -9.55 27.23 10.53
N PRO A 104 -10.61 27.42 9.71
CA PRO A 104 -10.97 26.43 8.68
C PRO A 104 -10.15 26.51 7.38
N ASP A 105 -9.18 27.42 7.25
CA ASP A 105 -8.40 27.62 6.02
C ASP A 105 -7.01 26.95 6.11
N PRO A 106 -6.80 25.76 5.52
CA PRO A 106 -5.52 25.05 5.60
C PRO A 106 -4.47 25.56 4.60
N MET A 107 -4.57 26.83 4.17
CA MET A 107 -3.69 27.38 3.14
C MET A 107 -2.23 27.44 3.67
N PRO A 108 -1.28 26.77 3.00
CA PRO A 108 0.10 26.77 3.45
C PRO A 108 0.75 28.13 3.21
N THR A 109 1.81 28.42 3.96
CA THR A 109 2.77 29.45 3.57
C THR A 109 3.53 28.97 2.33
N PHE A 110 3.77 29.86 1.36
CA PHE A 110 4.42 29.47 0.10
C PHE A 110 5.94 29.45 0.26
N ASP A 111 6.44 28.43 0.95
CA ASP A 111 7.85 28.16 1.18
C ASP A 111 8.17 26.66 1.06
N GLU A 112 9.46 26.34 0.97
CA GLU A 112 9.95 24.97 0.76
C GLU A 112 9.54 23.99 1.88
N LEU A 113 9.19 24.48 3.07
CA LEU A 113 8.87 23.66 4.24
C LEU A 113 7.38 23.31 4.33
N ASN A 114 6.52 24.02 3.59
CA ASN A 114 5.06 23.89 3.67
C ASN A 114 4.43 23.49 2.32
N ARG A 115 5.19 22.78 1.48
CA ARG A 115 4.73 22.32 0.15
C ARG A 115 4.26 20.86 0.13
N HIS A 116 4.54 20.12 1.20
CA HIS A 116 4.48 18.67 1.22
C HIS A 116 3.03 18.15 1.14
N GLY A 117 2.11 18.73 1.89
CA GLY A 117 0.69 18.38 1.88
C GLY A 117 0.01 18.71 0.55
N THR A 118 0.38 19.83 -0.09
CA THR A 118 -0.11 20.16 -1.44
C THR A 118 0.37 19.15 -2.49
N ARG A 119 1.60 18.64 -2.37
CA ARG A 119 2.12 17.58 -3.24
C ARG A 119 1.38 16.27 -3.02
N CYS A 120 1.21 15.86 -1.76
CA CYS A 120 0.46 14.65 -1.40
C CYS A 120 -1.00 14.69 -1.89
N ALA A 121 -1.68 15.84 -1.75
CA ALA A 121 -3.06 16.02 -2.19
C ALA A 121 -3.23 15.81 -3.70
N GLY A 122 -2.25 16.28 -4.50
CA GLY A 122 -2.27 16.10 -5.94
C GLY A 122 -2.18 14.64 -6.37
N GLU A 123 -1.39 13.82 -5.68
CA GLU A 123 -1.26 12.39 -5.98
C GLU A 123 -2.59 11.65 -5.81
N VAL A 124 -3.39 12.07 -4.82
CA VAL A 124 -4.72 11.52 -4.60
C VAL A 124 -5.70 12.04 -5.65
N ALA A 125 -5.85 13.36 -5.77
CA ALA A 125 -7.05 13.94 -6.37
C ALA A 125 -6.80 15.14 -7.30
N MET A 126 -5.61 15.30 -7.91
CA MET A 126 -5.45 16.34 -8.93
C MET A 126 -6.37 16.12 -10.14
N THR A 127 -6.96 17.21 -10.63
CA THR A 127 -7.98 17.26 -11.67
C THR A 127 -7.48 16.68 -12.99
N PRO A 128 -8.25 15.80 -13.68
CA PRO A 128 -7.85 15.27 -14.98
C PRO A 128 -8.28 16.21 -16.12
N ASN A 129 -7.66 16.04 -17.30
CA ASN A 129 -8.12 16.61 -18.58
C ASN A 129 -8.31 18.14 -18.59
N ASN A 130 -7.47 18.88 -17.88
CA ASN A 130 -7.47 20.35 -17.86
C ASN A 130 -6.17 20.97 -18.41
N SER A 131 -5.35 20.17 -19.09
CA SER A 131 -4.05 20.56 -19.66
C SER A 131 -3.05 21.12 -18.63
N PHE A 132 -3.23 20.83 -17.34
CA PHE A 132 -2.39 21.27 -16.23
C PHE A 132 -1.84 20.06 -15.45
N CYS A 133 -0.63 20.20 -14.90
CA CYS A 133 0.20 19.15 -14.27
C CYS A 133 -0.03 17.69 -14.72
N GLY A 134 -0.98 16.97 -14.10
CA GLY A 134 -1.15 15.52 -14.20
C GLY A 134 -2.57 15.05 -13.89
N VAL A 135 -2.69 13.89 -13.23
CA VAL A 135 -3.98 13.31 -12.81
C VAL A 135 -3.80 12.52 -11.50
N GLY A 136 -4.70 12.73 -10.54
CA GLY A 136 -4.68 12.01 -9.26
C GLY A 136 -5.14 10.57 -9.45
N VAL A 137 -4.68 9.66 -8.60
CA VAL A 137 -5.09 8.25 -8.62
C VAL A 137 -6.62 8.12 -8.50
N ALA A 138 -7.21 8.90 -7.60
CA ALA A 138 -8.63 9.03 -7.35
C ALA A 138 -9.11 10.45 -7.70
N TYR A 139 -8.94 10.83 -8.97
CA TYR A 139 -9.23 12.18 -9.46
C TYR A 139 -10.70 12.66 -9.34
N GLY A 140 -11.62 11.78 -8.96
CA GLY A 140 -13.02 12.12 -8.66
C GLY A 140 -13.35 12.16 -7.17
N ALA A 141 -12.39 11.87 -6.29
CA ALA A 141 -12.54 11.99 -4.84
C ALA A 141 -12.54 13.44 -4.37
N SER A 142 -13.17 13.69 -3.22
CA SER A 142 -13.04 14.94 -2.49
C SER A 142 -11.75 14.93 -1.68
N ILE A 143 -11.01 16.05 -1.68
CA ILE A 143 -9.72 16.18 -1.02
C ILE A 143 -9.70 17.37 -0.08
N GLY A 144 -9.34 17.13 1.17
CA GLY A 144 -9.07 18.18 2.16
C GLY A 144 -7.63 18.12 2.67
N GLY A 145 -7.29 19.08 3.52
CA GLY A 145 -6.01 19.11 4.22
C GLY A 145 -6.19 19.62 5.63
N THR A 146 -5.63 18.88 6.59
CA THR A 146 -5.50 19.35 7.97
C THR A 146 -4.09 19.86 8.16
N LEU A 147 -3.94 21.17 8.35
CA LEU A 147 -2.64 21.81 8.53
C LEU A 147 -2.14 21.57 9.97
N ILE A 148 -0.98 20.91 10.07
CA ILE A 148 -0.26 20.52 11.28
C ILE A 148 1.23 20.72 11.00
N CYS A 149 1.89 21.66 11.69
CA CYS A 149 3.31 21.94 11.38
C CYS A 149 4.27 20.93 12.02
N TYR A 150 4.88 20.06 11.21
CA TYR A 150 5.95 19.15 11.64
C TYR A 150 7.34 19.82 11.74
N ASN A 151 7.54 20.97 11.09
CA ASN A 151 8.84 21.66 11.05
C ASN A 151 8.82 23.07 11.67
N ARG A 152 9.82 23.32 12.53
CA ARG A 152 9.93 24.45 13.47
C ARG A 152 10.37 25.79 12.85
N ILE A 153 9.76 26.28 11.78
CA ILE A 153 10.08 27.64 11.29
C ILE A 153 8.82 28.40 10.83
N ARG A 154 7.81 28.48 11.69
CA ARG A 154 7.05 29.73 11.84
C ARG A 154 7.37 30.27 13.22
N MET A 155 7.79 31.54 13.31
CA MET A 155 8.12 32.19 14.59
C MET A 155 6.91 32.30 15.56
N LEU A 156 5.73 31.80 15.17
CA LEU A 156 4.50 31.81 15.97
C LEU A 156 3.79 30.44 16.10
N ASP A 157 4.30 29.35 15.51
CA ASP A 157 3.55 28.08 15.46
C ASP A 157 3.92 27.14 16.60
N GLY A 158 2.89 26.60 17.25
CA GLY A 158 2.97 25.82 18.48
C GLY A 158 3.75 24.51 18.35
N LYS A 159 4.23 24.02 19.49
CA LYS A 159 4.83 22.68 19.61
C LYS A 159 3.78 21.62 19.26
N ILE A 160 4.11 20.64 18.39
CA ILE A 160 3.26 19.44 18.25
C ILE A 160 3.13 18.77 19.61
N THR A 161 1.88 18.53 19.99
CA THR A 161 1.54 17.82 21.23
C THR A 161 0.57 16.70 20.91
N ASP A 162 0.50 15.70 21.78
CA ASP A 162 -0.48 14.60 21.74
C ASP A 162 -1.93 15.10 21.53
N ARG A 163 -2.27 16.30 22.04
CA ARG A 163 -3.58 16.93 21.80
C ARG A 163 -3.79 17.29 20.33
N VAL A 164 -2.81 17.94 19.70
CA VAL A 164 -2.90 18.38 18.29
C VAL A 164 -2.99 17.17 17.37
N GLU A 165 -2.18 16.15 17.61
CA GLU A 165 -2.25 14.88 16.88
C GLU A 165 -3.63 14.22 17.03
N ALA A 166 -4.18 14.18 18.25
CA ALA A 166 -5.51 13.63 18.50
C ALA A 166 -6.64 14.42 17.81
N GLU A 167 -6.57 15.75 17.81
CA GLU A 167 -7.53 16.62 17.14
C GLU A 167 -7.50 16.39 15.63
N ALA A 168 -6.32 16.29 15.02
CA ALA A 168 -6.16 15.96 13.62
C ALA A 168 -6.74 14.59 13.27
N LEU A 169 -6.36 13.56 14.03
CA LEU A 169 -6.75 12.17 13.78
C LEU A 169 -8.24 11.91 13.99
N SER A 170 -8.93 12.78 14.73
CA SER A 170 -10.38 12.69 14.97
C SER A 170 -11.19 13.76 14.25
N PHE A 171 -10.53 14.64 13.49
CA PHE A 171 -11.17 15.74 12.79
C PHE A 171 -12.22 15.20 11.82
N ASN A 172 -13.46 15.64 11.98
CA ASN A 172 -14.61 15.32 11.14
C ASN A 172 -14.74 13.86 10.67
N HIS A 173 -14.50 12.90 11.58
CA HIS A 173 -14.53 11.45 11.30
C HIS A 173 -15.87 10.87 10.82
N ASP A 174 -16.95 11.63 10.91
CA ASP A 174 -18.25 11.26 10.34
C ASP A 174 -18.35 11.56 8.83
N HIS A 175 -17.52 12.48 8.33
CA HIS A 175 -17.47 12.92 6.94
C HIS A 175 -16.27 12.34 6.17
N ILE A 176 -15.10 12.28 6.81
CA ILE A 176 -13.85 11.85 6.19
C ILE A 176 -13.75 10.32 6.18
N ASP A 177 -13.46 9.74 5.02
CA ASP A 177 -13.27 8.30 4.87
C ASP A 177 -11.82 7.87 5.15
N ILE A 178 -10.87 8.59 4.56
CA ILE A 178 -9.45 8.22 4.53
C ILE A 178 -8.59 9.39 5.04
N TYR A 179 -7.71 9.09 5.98
CA TYR A 179 -6.68 10.00 6.51
C TYR A 179 -5.33 9.52 5.99
N SER A 180 -4.63 10.37 5.23
CA SER A 180 -3.27 10.08 4.76
C SER A 180 -2.28 10.90 5.58
N ALA A 181 -1.31 10.22 6.20
CA ALA A 181 -0.29 10.84 7.04
C ALA A 181 1.09 10.29 6.68
N SER A 182 2.09 11.18 6.69
CA SER A 182 3.48 10.86 6.36
C SER A 182 4.45 11.44 7.37
N TRP A 183 4.02 11.48 8.63
CA TRP A 183 4.77 12.00 9.77
C TRP A 183 4.83 10.96 10.90
N GLY A 184 5.80 11.11 11.78
CA GLY A 184 6.09 10.17 12.85
C GLY A 184 7.34 10.63 13.62
N PRO A 185 7.84 9.83 14.56
CA PRO A 185 9.10 10.11 15.25
C PRO A 185 10.23 10.40 14.27
N ASN A 186 11.32 11.00 14.76
CA ASN A 186 12.45 11.28 13.88
C ASN A 186 13.05 9.99 13.32
N ASP A 187 13.17 9.92 12.00
CA ASP A 187 13.81 8.86 11.21
C ASP A 187 15.36 8.85 11.35
N ASP A 188 15.85 8.88 12.59
CA ASP A 188 17.25 9.09 12.93
C ASP A 188 18.00 7.80 13.32
N GLY A 189 17.33 6.65 13.25
CA GLY A 189 17.90 5.35 13.60
C GLY A 189 18.09 5.14 15.10
N LYS A 190 17.48 5.97 15.95
CA LYS A 190 17.63 5.89 17.42
C LYS A 190 16.37 6.19 18.22
N THR A 191 15.42 6.91 17.64
CA THR A 191 14.15 7.25 18.31
C THR A 191 13.27 6.00 18.47
N VAL A 192 12.52 5.93 19.56
CA VAL A 192 11.47 4.92 19.79
C VAL A 192 10.34 5.69 20.46
N GLU A 193 9.28 5.95 19.69
CA GLU A 193 8.17 6.79 20.10
C GLU A 193 6.94 6.41 19.28
N GLY A 194 5.75 6.70 19.81
CA GLY A 194 4.48 6.40 19.14
C GLY A 194 3.41 7.36 19.63
N PRO A 195 2.15 7.14 19.22
CA PRO A 195 1.05 8.01 19.60
C PRO A 195 0.94 8.12 21.11
N GLY A 196 0.77 9.35 21.59
CA GLY A 196 0.38 9.60 22.97
C GLY A 196 -1.04 9.07 23.26
N ARG A 197 -1.48 9.22 24.51
CA ARG A 197 -2.76 8.64 24.95
C ARG A 197 -3.96 9.23 24.21
N LEU A 198 -3.90 10.52 23.83
CA LEU A 198 -5.00 11.19 23.15
C LEU A 198 -5.02 10.79 21.68
N ALA A 199 -3.87 10.77 21.01
CA ALA A 199 -3.74 10.31 19.63
C ALA A 199 -4.20 8.84 19.48
N GLN A 200 -3.79 7.97 20.41
CA GLN A 200 -4.24 6.58 20.43
C GLN A 200 -5.77 6.47 20.63
N ALA A 201 -6.35 7.29 21.51
CA ALA A 201 -7.79 7.33 21.71
C ALA A 201 -8.54 7.88 20.48
N ALA A 202 -7.96 8.84 19.76
CA ALA A 202 -8.51 9.38 18.52
C ALA A 202 -8.56 8.31 17.42
N ILE A 203 -7.47 7.58 17.19
CA ILE A 203 -7.43 6.46 16.23
C ILE A 203 -8.47 5.39 16.61
N LEU A 204 -8.53 5.00 17.90
CA LEU A 204 -9.52 4.04 18.39
C LEU A 204 -10.97 4.52 18.20
N LYS A 205 -11.23 5.83 18.35
CA LYS A 205 -12.54 6.42 18.06
C LYS A 205 -12.82 6.34 16.56
N GLY A 206 -11.85 6.71 15.72
CA GLY A 206 -11.95 6.67 14.26
C GLY A 206 -12.28 5.29 13.71
N ILE A 207 -11.52 4.25 14.10
CA ILE A 207 -11.76 2.87 13.63
C ILE A 207 -13.05 2.24 14.17
N ARG A 208 -13.63 2.77 15.26
CA ARG A 208 -14.89 2.26 15.84
C ARG A 208 -16.14 3.00 15.36
N GLN A 209 -16.03 4.31 15.15
CA GLN A 209 -17.20 5.18 14.91
C GLN A 209 -17.18 5.81 13.52
N GLY A 210 -16.01 6.07 12.96
CA GLY A 210 -15.87 6.71 11.65
C GLY A 210 -16.54 5.90 10.54
N ARG A 211 -16.95 6.59 9.48
CA ARG A 211 -17.65 5.98 8.34
C ARG A 211 -18.89 5.16 8.74
N ASN A 212 -19.70 5.69 9.66
CA ASN A 212 -20.89 5.04 10.22
C ASN A 212 -20.58 3.66 10.85
N GLY A 213 -19.50 3.58 11.63
CA GLY A 213 -19.08 2.35 12.32
C GLY A 213 -18.30 1.35 11.47
N LYS A 214 -18.03 1.65 10.18
CA LYS A 214 -17.13 0.85 9.34
C LYS A 214 -15.65 1.09 9.68
N GLY A 215 -15.37 2.19 10.35
CA GLY A 215 -14.05 2.65 10.77
C GLY A 215 -13.37 3.51 9.71
N ALA A 216 -12.83 4.64 10.14
CA ALA A 216 -11.92 5.46 9.35
C ALA A 216 -10.68 4.67 8.94
N ILE A 217 -10.10 5.01 7.79
CA ILE A 217 -8.89 4.37 7.28
C ILE A 217 -7.71 5.33 7.43
N TYR A 218 -6.73 4.93 8.23
CA TYR A 218 -5.49 5.70 8.43
C TYR A 218 -4.39 5.11 7.57
N VAL A 219 -4.00 5.79 6.49
CA VAL A 219 -2.89 5.39 5.61
C VAL A 219 -1.62 6.10 6.05
N TRP A 220 -0.55 5.34 6.25
CA TRP A 220 0.67 5.85 6.87
C TRP A 220 1.91 5.50 6.06
N ALA A 221 2.81 6.47 5.86
CA ALA A 221 4.11 6.21 5.27
C ALA A 221 5.02 5.46 6.27
N SER A 222 5.79 4.48 5.80
CA SER A 222 6.62 3.64 6.67
C SER A 222 7.95 4.28 7.11
N GLY A 223 8.22 5.56 6.83
CA GLY A 223 9.45 6.26 7.24
C GLY A 223 10.57 6.32 6.18
N ASN A 224 11.53 7.23 6.37
CA ASN A 224 12.61 7.57 5.44
C ASN A 224 14.03 7.41 6.07
N GLY A 225 14.14 6.69 7.18
CA GLY A 225 15.36 6.49 7.98
C GLY A 225 16.32 5.40 7.48
N GLY A 226 16.15 4.90 6.26
CA GLY A 226 16.92 3.78 5.70
C GLY A 226 18.44 3.96 5.77
N LEU A 227 18.97 5.15 5.47
CA LEU A 227 20.42 5.46 5.57
C LEU A 227 20.95 5.55 7.00
N LYS A 228 20.06 5.65 7.99
CA LYS A 228 20.38 5.66 9.42
C LYS A 228 20.19 4.28 10.07
N ASP A 229 19.90 3.27 9.26
CA ASP A 229 19.49 1.94 9.68
C ASP A 229 18.27 1.97 10.61
N ASP A 230 17.33 2.88 10.38
CA ASP A 230 16.11 2.95 11.18
C ASP A 230 15.14 1.81 10.86
N ASP A 231 14.31 1.46 11.84
CA ASP A 231 13.38 0.35 11.79
C ASP A 231 11.98 0.85 12.15
N CYS A 232 11.05 0.74 11.21
CA CYS A 232 9.71 1.29 11.39
C CYS A 232 8.89 0.60 12.49
N ASP A 233 9.28 -0.58 13.00
CA ASP A 233 8.66 -1.13 14.23
C ASP A 233 9.07 -0.33 15.50
N CYS A 234 9.93 0.69 15.38
CA CYS A 234 10.24 1.69 16.42
C CYS A 234 9.40 2.98 16.31
N ASP A 235 8.58 3.11 15.26
CA ASP A 235 7.58 4.16 15.13
C ASP A 235 6.18 3.57 15.42
N GLY A 236 5.61 3.97 16.56
CA GLY A 236 4.31 3.46 17.00
C GLY A 236 3.11 3.90 16.17
N TYR A 237 3.26 4.82 15.22
CA TYR A 237 2.21 5.17 14.26
C TYR A 237 2.13 4.13 13.13
N THR A 238 3.25 3.82 12.48
CA THR A 238 3.31 2.76 11.46
C THR A 238 3.24 1.34 12.05
N ASP A 239 3.74 1.11 13.27
CA ASP A 239 3.65 -0.17 14.00
C ASP A 239 2.24 -0.44 14.59
N SER A 240 1.28 0.48 14.38
CA SER A 240 -0.09 0.33 14.87
C SER A 240 -0.90 -0.64 14.02
N VAL A 241 -1.67 -1.53 14.65
CA VAL A 241 -2.63 -2.41 13.94
C VAL A 241 -3.75 -1.64 13.23
N TYR A 242 -3.96 -0.38 13.61
CA TYR A 242 -5.03 0.49 13.10
C TYR A 242 -4.61 1.33 11.89
N THR A 243 -3.33 1.36 11.56
CA THR A 243 -2.81 2.07 10.39
C THR A 243 -2.54 1.10 9.24
N PHE A 244 -2.71 1.60 8.03
CA PHE A 244 -2.39 0.93 6.78
C PHE A 244 -1.00 1.43 6.38
N SER A 245 0.04 0.73 6.83
CA SER A 245 1.44 1.12 6.60
C SER A 245 1.89 0.80 5.17
N VAL A 246 2.45 1.80 4.50
CA VAL A 246 2.84 1.77 3.08
C VAL A 246 4.32 2.11 2.93
N SER A 247 5.06 1.17 2.35
CA SER A 247 6.46 1.34 1.94
C SER A 247 6.56 1.71 0.46
N SER A 248 7.78 1.83 -0.05
CA SER A 248 8.08 2.30 -1.41
C SER A 248 8.87 1.29 -2.22
N ALA A 249 8.64 1.28 -3.53
CA ALA A 249 9.52 0.68 -4.51
C ALA A 249 9.94 1.73 -5.57
N ALA A 250 11.16 1.61 -6.07
CA ALA A 250 11.63 2.39 -7.21
C ALA A 250 10.95 1.96 -8.52
N GLU A 251 11.11 2.76 -9.58
CA GLU A 251 10.58 2.47 -10.93
C GLU A 251 11.01 1.08 -11.44
N ASP A 252 12.24 0.66 -11.14
CA ASP A 252 12.79 -0.65 -11.50
C ASP A 252 12.42 -1.80 -10.54
N GLY A 253 11.64 -1.52 -9.50
CA GLY A 253 11.21 -2.46 -8.46
C GLY A 253 12.22 -2.67 -7.32
N THR A 254 13.35 -1.97 -7.31
CA THR A 254 14.31 -2.04 -6.20
C THR A 254 13.81 -1.31 -4.94
N PHE A 255 14.33 -1.72 -3.79
CA PHE A 255 14.04 -1.06 -2.52
C PHE A 255 14.80 0.28 -2.42
N PRO A 256 14.12 1.42 -2.22
CA PRO A 256 14.76 2.73 -2.15
C PRO A 256 15.73 2.87 -0.97
N TRP A 257 16.73 3.74 -1.11
CA TRP A 257 17.78 3.96 -0.12
C TRP A 257 17.27 4.56 1.20
N TYR A 258 16.16 5.29 1.16
CA TYR A 258 15.52 5.91 2.32
C TYR A 258 14.55 4.97 3.02
N GLY A 259 14.08 3.90 2.37
CA GLY A 259 13.02 3.06 2.91
C GLY A 259 13.44 2.36 4.22
N GLU A 260 12.52 2.35 5.18
CA GLU A 260 12.68 1.57 6.41
C GLU A 260 12.12 0.16 6.24
N LYS A 261 12.69 -0.79 6.98
CA LYS A 261 12.29 -2.20 6.92
C LYS A 261 11.71 -2.57 8.27
N CYS A 262 10.53 -3.18 8.28
CA CYS A 262 9.88 -3.62 9.49
C CYS A 262 8.79 -4.65 9.22
N ALA A 263 8.33 -5.34 10.25
CA ALA A 263 7.35 -6.41 10.12
C ALA A 263 5.90 -5.91 10.09
N SER A 264 5.68 -4.63 10.43
CA SER A 264 4.41 -3.91 10.39
C SER A 264 3.99 -3.40 9.00
N THR A 265 4.92 -3.26 8.05
CA THR A 265 4.61 -2.80 6.68
C THR A 265 3.62 -3.74 5.99
N LEU A 266 2.49 -3.20 5.52
CA LEU A 266 1.44 -4.00 4.88
C LEU A 266 1.66 -4.16 3.37
N THR A 267 2.01 -3.09 2.67
CA THR A 267 2.13 -3.10 1.20
C THR A 267 3.12 -2.03 0.72
N SER A 268 3.34 -1.94 -0.59
CA SER A 268 4.09 -0.85 -1.21
C SER A 268 3.40 -0.26 -2.42
N THR A 269 3.74 1.00 -2.70
CA THR A 269 3.47 1.68 -3.97
C THR A 269 4.79 2.15 -4.58
N TYR A 270 4.74 2.69 -5.79
CA TYR A 270 5.94 3.30 -6.37
C TYR A 270 6.30 4.62 -5.67
N SER A 271 7.58 4.96 -5.65
CA SER A 271 8.10 6.28 -5.32
C SER A 271 9.49 6.42 -5.99
N THR A 272 10.26 7.43 -5.58
CA THR A 272 11.59 7.70 -6.10
C THR A 272 12.58 6.63 -5.68
N GLY A 273 13.49 6.26 -6.57
CA GLY A 273 14.63 5.39 -6.25
C GLY A 273 15.99 6.09 -6.29
N SER A 274 16.95 5.48 -6.96
CA SER A 274 18.34 5.94 -7.10
C SER A 274 18.53 6.92 -8.27
N ASN A 275 19.75 7.49 -8.39
CA ASN A 275 20.05 8.53 -9.38
C ASN A 275 19.70 8.09 -10.82
N ASN A 276 18.92 8.92 -11.52
CA ASN A 276 18.37 8.77 -12.89
C ASN A 276 17.01 8.07 -13.01
N GLU A 277 16.42 7.57 -11.92
CA GLU A 277 15.04 7.06 -11.95
C GLU A 277 14.02 8.21 -11.91
N ARG A 278 12.83 7.97 -12.47
CA ARG A 278 11.75 8.96 -12.42
C ARG A 278 11.26 9.13 -10.99
N MET A 279 10.84 10.35 -10.68
CA MET A 279 10.23 10.73 -9.40
C MET A 279 8.73 10.96 -9.58
N ILE A 280 8.03 11.22 -8.49
CA ILE A 280 6.60 11.44 -8.54
C ILE A 280 6.27 12.85 -9.05
N MET A 281 5.36 12.90 -10.02
CA MET A 281 4.81 14.12 -10.59
C MET A 281 3.46 14.43 -9.92
N THR A 282 3.31 15.64 -9.41
CA THR A 282 2.12 16.07 -8.67
C THR A 282 2.00 17.60 -8.66
N THR A 283 1.01 18.15 -7.96
CA THR A 283 0.81 19.58 -7.73
C THR A 283 1.89 20.16 -6.81
N ASP A 284 2.17 21.45 -6.90
CA ASP A 284 3.11 22.14 -6.00
C ASP A 284 2.57 23.51 -5.59
N ILE A 285 3.07 24.04 -4.49
CA ILE A 285 2.68 25.39 -4.02
C ILE A 285 2.98 26.47 -5.06
N GLY A 286 2.29 27.61 -4.95
CA GLY A 286 2.40 28.68 -5.95
C GLY A 286 1.71 28.32 -7.27
N ASN A 287 0.74 27.40 -7.24
CA ASN A 287 0.05 26.88 -8.42
C ASN A 287 1.03 26.22 -9.41
N GLY A 288 1.97 25.42 -8.90
CA GLY A 288 3.05 24.79 -9.67
C GLY A 288 2.83 23.30 -9.91
N CYS A 289 3.76 22.68 -10.62
CA CYS A 289 3.78 21.22 -10.80
C CYS A 289 5.14 20.67 -10.36
N ALA A 290 5.13 19.81 -9.35
CA ALA A 290 6.32 19.10 -8.89
C ALA A 290 6.62 17.93 -9.82
N ARG A 291 7.91 17.68 -10.06
CA ARG A 291 8.42 16.50 -10.79
C ARG A 291 9.47 15.74 -9.99
N ASP A 292 9.61 16.10 -8.73
CA ASP A 292 10.69 15.72 -7.82
C ASP A 292 10.16 15.30 -6.45
N HIS A 293 8.87 14.97 -6.33
CA HIS A 293 8.33 14.46 -5.08
C HIS A 293 8.84 13.02 -4.85
N SER A 294 9.21 12.72 -3.60
CA SER A 294 9.99 11.52 -3.24
C SER A 294 9.74 11.10 -1.80
N GLY A 295 10.28 9.94 -1.43
CA GLY A 295 10.15 9.37 -0.08
C GLY A 295 8.95 8.44 0.04
N THR A 296 8.85 7.76 1.19
CA THR A 296 7.64 6.99 1.56
C THR A 296 6.42 7.90 1.69
N SER A 297 6.63 9.20 1.88
CA SER A 297 5.59 10.20 1.93
C SER A 297 4.81 10.40 0.63
N ALA A 298 5.38 10.06 -0.52
CA ALA A 298 4.66 10.02 -1.81
C ALA A 298 3.91 8.67 -1.99
N SER A 299 4.38 7.61 -1.34
CA SER A 299 3.75 6.29 -1.43
C SER A 299 2.40 6.22 -0.72
N ALA A 300 2.30 6.77 0.49
CA ALA A 300 1.07 6.74 1.28
C ALA A 300 -0.13 7.42 0.57
N PRO A 301 -0.01 8.62 -0.03
CA PRO A 301 -1.08 9.26 -0.79
C PRO A 301 -1.54 8.43 -2.01
N MET A 302 -0.62 7.79 -2.74
CA MET A 302 -1.00 6.90 -3.83
C MET A 302 -1.81 5.70 -3.34
N ALA A 303 -1.44 5.09 -2.22
CA ALA A 303 -2.23 4.03 -1.60
C ALA A 303 -3.61 4.53 -1.14
N ALA A 304 -3.69 5.73 -0.54
CA ALA A 304 -4.96 6.36 -0.18
C ALA A 304 -5.86 6.56 -1.41
N GLY A 305 -5.30 6.97 -2.54
CA GLY A 305 -6.01 7.06 -3.81
C GLY A 305 -6.55 5.70 -4.28
N ILE A 306 -5.74 4.63 -4.25
CA ILE A 306 -6.20 3.29 -4.63
C ILE A 306 -7.33 2.80 -3.72
N ILE A 307 -7.22 3.04 -2.41
CA ILE A 307 -8.26 2.72 -1.43
C ILE A 307 -9.55 3.50 -1.72
N ALA A 308 -9.45 4.78 -2.12
CA ALA A 308 -10.60 5.58 -2.50
C ALA A 308 -11.33 5.01 -3.74
N LEU A 309 -10.59 4.51 -4.74
CA LEU A 309 -11.21 3.79 -5.88
C LEU A 309 -12.01 2.57 -5.41
N ALA A 310 -11.49 1.84 -4.42
CA ALA A 310 -12.12 0.64 -3.88
C ALA A 310 -13.35 0.96 -3.01
N LEU A 311 -13.31 2.05 -2.23
CA LEU A 311 -14.44 2.51 -1.44
C LEU A 311 -15.60 3.03 -2.30
N GLU A 312 -15.31 3.62 -3.48
CA GLU A 312 -16.36 3.93 -4.45
C GLU A 312 -17.02 2.63 -4.97
N ALA A 313 -16.21 1.61 -5.24
CA ALA A 313 -16.70 0.31 -5.71
C ALA A 313 -17.52 -0.44 -4.67
N ASN A 314 -17.13 -0.34 -3.40
CA ASN A 314 -17.85 -0.93 -2.29
C ASN A 314 -17.77 -0.05 -1.03
N PRO A 315 -18.78 0.80 -0.80
CA PRO A 315 -18.82 1.64 0.39
C PRO A 315 -19.02 0.88 1.71
N SER A 316 -19.33 -0.43 1.68
CA SER A 316 -19.54 -1.23 2.90
C SER A 316 -18.25 -1.79 3.51
N LEU A 317 -17.11 -1.66 2.83
CA LEU A 317 -15.83 -2.12 3.33
C LEU A 317 -15.49 -1.46 4.67
N THR A 318 -15.11 -2.26 5.65
CA THR A 318 -14.54 -1.80 6.92
C THR A 318 -13.05 -1.50 6.78
N TRP A 319 -12.47 -0.82 7.77
CA TRP A 319 -11.02 -0.58 7.83
C TRP A 319 -10.20 -1.89 7.75
N ARG A 320 -10.71 -2.99 8.34
CA ARG A 320 -10.09 -4.34 8.25
C ARG A 320 -10.24 -4.94 6.86
N ASP A 321 -11.41 -4.81 6.24
CA ASP A 321 -11.62 -5.34 4.88
C ASP A 321 -10.62 -4.73 3.90
N VAL A 322 -10.33 -3.44 4.03
CA VAL A 322 -9.34 -2.74 3.21
C VAL A 322 -7.94 -3.34 3.40
N GLN A 323 -7.54 -3.66 4.64
CA GLN A 323 -6.27 -4.34 4.89
C GLN A 323 -6.26 -5.76 4.29
N HIS A 324 -7.33 -6.54 4.46
CA HIS A 324 -7.44 -7.87 3.86
C HIS A 324 -7.36 -7.84 2.33
N ILE A 325 -8.02 -6.88 1.67
CA ILE A 325 -7.95 -6.73 0.21
C ILE A 325 -6.52 -6.41 -0.22
N ALA A 326 -5.79 -5.56 0.52
CA ALA A 326 -4.39 -5.29 0.24
C ALA A 326 -3.54 -6.58 0.29
N VAL A 327 -3.64 -7.35 1.37
CA VAL A 327 -2.96 -8.65 1.52
C VAL A 327 -3.32 -9.62 0.39
N TRP A 328 -4.59 -9.64 -0.01
CA TRP A 328 -5.12 -10.52 -1.04
C TRP A 328 -4.72 -10.14 -2.47
N THR A 329 -4.44 -8.86 -2.74
CA THR A 329 -4.24 -8.35 -4.10
C THR A 329 -2.84 -7.78 -4.36
N ALA A 330 -1.99 -7.61 -3.34
CA ALA A 330 -0.65 -7.05 -3.48
C ALA A 330 0.32 -7.97 -4.25
N GLU A 331 0.87 -7.49 -5.37
CA GLU A 331 1.66 -8.31 -6.29
C GLU A 331 3.16 -8.29 -5.94
N PRO A 332 3.77 -9.43 -5.62
CA PRO A 332 5.21 -9.49 -5.33
C PRO A 332 6.03 -9.47 -6.63
N ALA A 333 5.48 -9.90 -7.76
CA ALA A 333 6.21 -10.14 -9.00
C ALA A 333 7.13 -8.98 -9.46
N PRO A 334 6.70 -7.69 -9.44
CA PRO A 334 7.57 -6.56 -9.79
C PRO A 334 8.77 -6.38 -8.86
N LEU A 335 8.69 -6.92 -7.66
CA LEU A 335 9.61 -6.68 -6.55
C LEU A 335 10.45 -7.92 -6.22
N LEU A 336 10.22 -9.05 -6.89
CA LEU A 336 11.01 -10.28 -6.66
C LEU A 336 12.44 -10.14 -7.20
N LYS A 337 12.61 -9.42 -8.31
CA LYS A 337 13.91 -9.24 -8.94
C LYS A 337 14.76 -8.27 -8.12
N ASN A 338 16.02 -8.61 -7.87
CA ASN A 338 17.00 -7.78 -7.16
C ASN A 338 16.68 -7.44 -5.69
N ASN A 339 15.67 -8.07 -5.10
CA ASN A 339 15.36 -7.92 -3.68
C ASN A 339 15.42 -9.27 -2.97
N ASP A 340 16.16 -9.33 -1.87
CA ASP A 340 16.23 -10.47 -0.97
C ASP A 340 15.14 -10.38 0.12
N GLY A 341 15.00 -11.46 0.90
CA GLY A 341 14.12 -11.48 2.08
C GLY A 341 12.66 -11.86 1.81
N TRP A 342 12.27 -12.13 0.57
CA TRP A 342 10.95 -12.69 0.27
C TRP A 342 10.82 -14.10 0.84
N VAL A 343 9.77 -14.32 1.63
CA VAL A 343 9.39 -15.64 2.13
C VAL A 343 7.91 -15.88 1.86
N LYS A 344 7.51 -17.15 1.71
CA LYS A 344 6.11 -17.53 1.82
C LYS A 344 5.82 -17.90 3.26
N ASN A 345 4.83 -17.26 3.85
CA ASN A 345 4.31 -17.64 5.15
C ASN A 345 3.56 -18.99 5.06
N ALA A 346 3.16 -19.55 6.20
CA ALA A 346 2.55 -20.88 6.20
C ALA A 346 1.15 -20.93 5.55
N ALA A 347 0.49 -19.78 5.42
CA ALA A 347 -0.78 -19.64 4.68
C ALA A 347 -0.57 -19.41 3.17
N GLY A 348 0.69 -19.41 2.68
CA GLY A 348 1.03 -19.31 1.27
C GLY A 348 1.18 -17.90 0.72
N PHE A 349 1.13 -16.88 1.58
CA PHE A 349 1.33 -15.48 1.19
C PHE A 349 2.81 -15.13 1.12
N TYR A 350 3.23 -14.47 0.04
CA TYR A 350 4.53 -13.82 -0.04
C TYR A 350 4.58 -12.60 0.88
N VAL A 351 5.62 -12.51 1.70
CA VAL A 351 5.87 -11.40 2.62
C VAL A 351 7.35 -11.00 2.60
N ASN A 352 7.62 -9.71 2.82
CA ASN A 352 8.96 -9.14 2.90
C ASN A 352 8.96 -7.89 3.79
N SER A 353 9.88 -7.77 4.76
CA SER A 353 9.97 -6.60 5.64
C SER A 353 10.23 -5.27 4.92
N ARG A 354 10.62 -5.29 3.64
CA ARG A 354 10.78 -4.09 2.81
C ARG A 354 9.47 -3.66 2.15
N PHE A 355 8.63 -4.62 1.77
CA PHE A 355 7.53 -4.41 0.82
C PHE A 355 6.17 -4.90 1.32
N GLY A 356 6.10 -5.41 2.56
CA GLY A 356 4.93 -6.11 3.07
C GLY A 356 4.55 -7.28 2.16
N PHE A 357 3.29 -7.31 1.73
CA PHE A 357 2.75 -8.33 0.82
C PHE A 357 3.03 -8.08 -0.68
N GLY A 358 3.57 -6.91 -1.05
CA GLY A 358 3.91 -6.58 -2.43
C GLY A 358 3.43 -5.21 -2.91
N MET A 359 3.45 -5.02 -4.23
CA MET A 359 3.02 -3.80 -4.90
C MET A 359 1.48 -3.73 -4.97
N MET A 360 0.88 -2.58 -4.65
CA MET A 360 -0.57 -2.40 -4.82
C MET A 360 -0.97 -2.46 -6.30
N ASN A 361 -2.03 -3.22 -6.58
CA ASN A 361 -2.63 -3.37 -7.92
C ASN A 361 -4.05 -2.81 -7.88
N ALA A 362 -4.25 -1.57 -8.33
CA ALA A 362 -5.53 -0.86 -8.24
C ALA A 362 -6.68 -1.59 -8.94
N LEU A 363 -6.44 -2.19 -10.11
CA LEU A 363 -7.44 -3.00 -10.80
C LEU A 363 -7.83 -4.23 -9.96
N GLY A 364 -6.83 -4.95 -9.43
CA GLY A 364 -7.04 -6.10 -8.56
C GLY A 364 -7.80 -5.73 -7.30
N PHE A 365 -7.39 -4.63 -6.65
CA PHE A 365 -7.98 -4.09 -5.43
C PHE A 365 -9.47 -3.75 -5.62
N VAL A 366 -9.78 -2.98 -6.65
CA VAL A 366 -11.17 -2.60 -7.00
C VAL A 366 -12.00 -3.82 -7.42
N THR A 367 -11.42 -4.74 -8.20
CA THR A 367 -12.12 -5.95 -8.63
C THR A 367 -12.49 -6.82 -7.44
N ALA A 368 -11.58 -7.00 -6.48
CA ALA A 368 -11.85 -7.74 -5.25
C ALA A 368 -12.89 -7.03 -4.37
N ALA A 369 -12.85 -5.70 -4.28
CA ALA A 369 -13.77 -4.89 -3.48
C ALA A 369 -15.24 -5.08 -3.88
N LYS A 370 -15.54 -5.14 -5.18
CA LYS A 370 -16.92 -5.20 -5.72
C LYS A 370 -17.76 -6.34 -5.15
N ASP A 371 -17.17 -7.53 -5.06
CA ASP A 371 -17.84 -8.75 -4.61
C ASP A 371 -17.32 -9.19 -3.22
N TRP A 372 -16.70 -8.26 -2.48
CA TRP A 372 -16.12 -8.55 -1.18
C TRP A 372 -17.19 -8.85 -0.14
N ILE A 373 -17.01 -9.97 0.56
CA ILE A 373 -17.79 -10.30 1.74
C ILE A 373 -16.99 -9.85 2.95
N ASN A 374 -17.55 -8.92 3.72
CA ASN A 374 -16.88 -8.38 4.90
C ASN A 374 -16.39 -9.50 5.82
N VAL A 375 -15.17 -9.33 6.33
CA VAL A 375 -14.55 -10.33 7.20
C VAL A 375 -15.30 -10.47 8.52
N PRO A 376 -15.24 -11.65 9.17
CA PRO A 376 -15.89 -11.86 10.47
C PRO A 376 -15.43 -10.85 11.52
N GLN A 377 -16.19 -10.77 12.62
CA GLN A 377 -15.88 -9.88 13.73
C GLN A 377 -14.46 -10.13 14.26
N GLN A 378 -13.70 -9.05 14.44
CA GLN A 378 -12.36 -9.14 15.02
C GLN A 378 -12.42 -9.67 16.45
N ARG A 379 -11.53 -10.60 16.77
CA ARG A 379 -11.25 -11.08 18.12
C ARG A 379 -9.84 -10.68 18.51
N ILE A 380 -9.62 -10.55 19.81
CA ILE A 380 -8.31 -10.23 20.40
C ILE A 380 -8.05 -11.25 21.49
N CYS A 381 -7.00 -12.04 21.33
CA CYS A 381 -6.55 -12.99 22.34
C CYS A 381 -5.20 -12.52 22.91
N THR A 382 -5.12 -12.40 24.22
CA THR A 382 -3.90 -11.96 24.92
C THR A 382 -3.35 -13.12 25.74
N THR A 383 -2.15 -13.56 25.39
CA THR A 383 -1.41 -14.56 26.16
C THR A 383 -0.47 -13.83 27.11
N ILE A 384 -0.86 -13.78 28.37
CA ILE A 384 -0.05 -13.24 29.47
C ILE A 384 0.71 -14.40 30.13
N PHE A 385 1.94 -14.14 30.58
CA PHE A 385 2.75 -15.10 31.32
C PHE A 385 2.92 -14.62 32.78
N PRO A 386 1.97 -14.91 33.70
CA PRO A 386 1.97 -14.35 35.06
C PRO A 386 3.23 -14.68 35.86
N THR A 387 3.85 -15.83 35.58
CA THR A 387 5.10 -16.29 36.20
C THR A 387 6.24 -16.32 35.19
N PHE A 388 6.41 -15.25 34.39
CA PHE A 388 7.51 -15.15 33.45
C PHE A 388 8.85 -15.13 34.17
N THR A 389 9.67 -16.16 33.93
CA THR A 389 11.05 -16.17 34.43
C THR A 389 11.92 -15.31 33.53
N LYS A 390 12.51 -14.25 34.12
CA LYS A 390 13.42 -13.35 33.43
C LYS A 390 14.53 -14.11 32.68
N ARG A 391 14.95 -13.55 31.55
CA ARG A 391 15.98 -14.15 30.68
C ARG A 391 17.12 -13.18 30.48
N SER A 392 18.33 -13.63 30.76
CA SER A 392 19.52 -12.85 30.48
C SER A 392 19.84 -12.88 28.99
N ILE A 393 20.25 -11.72 28.48
CA ILE A 393 20.85 -11.56 27.16
C ILE A 393 22.30 -11.14 27.41
N SER A 394 23.26 -11.72 26.71
CA SER A 394 24.66 -11.26 26.74
C SER A 394 25.21 -11.08 25.34
N ASP A 395 26.30 -10.31 25.23
CA ASP A 395 27.05 -10.13 23.99
C ASP A 395 27.62 -11.43 23.40
N THR A 396 27.68 -12.50 24.19
CA THR A 396 28.13 -13.84 23.80
C THR A 396 26.99 -14.80 23.45
N ASN A 397 25.84 -14.65 24.12
CA ASN A 397 24.69 -15.55 24.01
C ASN A 397 23.38 -14.74 23.93
N GLY A 398 22.61 -14.96 22.86
CA GLY A 398 21.23 -14.50 22.77
C GLY A 398 20.30 -15.26 23.73
N ALA A 399 19.04 -14.84 23.79
CA ALA A 399 17.97 -15.51 24.51
C ALA A 399 16.98 -16.16 23.54
N ILE A 400 16.68 -17.43 23.76
CA ILE A 400 15.59 -18.15 23.08
C ILE A 400 14.50 -18.43 24.11
N ILE A 401 13.28 -17.99 23.82
CA ILE A 401 12.12 -18.15 24.70
C ILE A 401 11.02 -18.84 23.93
N ASN A 402 10.68 -20.05 24.37
CA ASN A 402 9.59 -20.82 23.83
C ASN A 402 8.36 -20.64 24.71
N PHE A 403 7.22 -20.32 24.10
CA PHE A 403 5.95 -20.19 24.78
C PHE A 403 4.82 -20.72 23.90
N ARG A 404 3.71 -21.14 24.51
CA ARG A 404 2.56 -21.69 23.78
C ARG A 404 1.35 -20.79 23.95
N THR A 405 0.55 -20.71 22.90
CA THR A 405 -0.80 -20.17 22.94
C THR A 405 -1.74 -21.16 22.27
N ASP A 406 -2.95 -21.29 22.79
CA ASP A 406 -4.04 -22.05 22.20
C ASP A 406 -4.96 -21.16 21.35
N GLY A 407 -4.60 -19.89 21.14
CA GLY A 407 -5.44 -18.94 20.43
C GLY A 407 -6.75 -18.63 21.15
N CYS A 408 -6.79 -18.74 22.48
CA CYS A 408 -7.99 -18.60 23.31
C CYS A 408 -9.10 -19.60 22.93
N GLU A 409 -8.70 -20.84 22.63
CA GLU A 409 -9.59 -21.93 22.22
C GLU A 409 -10.78 -22.11 23.18
N GLY A 410 -11.99 -22.21 22.61
CA GLY A 410 -13.23 -22.39 23.36
C GLY A 410 -13.75 -21.13 24.06
N GLN A 411 -13.08 -19.98 23.93
CA GLN A 411 -13.51 -18.70 24.49
C GLN A 411 -14.15 -17.80 23.43
N VAL A 412 -14.84 -16.74 23.88
CA VAL A 412 -15.48 -15.75 22.99
C VAL A 412 -14.47 -15.00 22.11
N ASN A 413 -13.20 -15.00 22.47
CA ASN A 413 -12.10 -14.36 21.75
C ASN A 413 -11.17 -15.37 21.07
N GLU A 414 -11.65 -16.58 20.76
CA GLU A 414 -10.90 -17.58 20.00
C GLU A 414 -10.47 -17.04 18.63
N ILE A 415 -9.22 -17.31 18.23
CA ILE A 415 -8.67 -16.95 16.93
C ILE A 415 -8.09 -18.20 16.26
N ASN A 416 -8.55 -18.45 15.03
CA ASN A 416 -8.05 -19.51 14.15
C ASN A 416 -7.31 -18.97 12.93
N PHE A 417 -7.58 -17.73 12.54
CA PHE A 417 -6.96 -17.07 11.38
C PHE A 417 -6.43 -15.71 11.82
N LEU A 418 -5.11 -15.55 11.79
CA LEU A 418 -4.41 -14.33 12.19
C LEU A 418 -4.63 -13.17 11.21
N GLU A 419 -4.71 -11.97 11.77
CA GLU A 419 -4.55 -10.69 11.06
C GLU A 419 -3.22 -10.07 11.50
N HIS A 420 -3.20 -9.48 12.69
CA HIS A 420 -2.03 -8.86 13.30
C HIS A 420 -1.55 -9.66 14.50
N ILE A 421 -0.25 -9.55 14.80
CA ILE A 421 0.31 -9.93 16.09
C ILE A 421 1.05 -8.74 16.68
N GLN A 422 1.03 -8.60 18.01
CA GLN A 422 1.88 -7.67 18.75
C GLN A 422 2.60 -8.43 19.85
N LEU A 423 3.93 -8.32 19.88
CA LEU A 423 4.76 -8.86 20.94
C LEU A 423 5.21 -7.72 21.84
N VAL A 424 4.52 -7.56 22.97
CA VAL A 424 4.84 -6.54 23.97
C VAL A 424 6.03 -7.00 24.79
N LEU A 425 7.13 -6.24 24.71
CA LEU A 425 8.40 -6.60 25.35
C LEU A 425 8.85 -5.57 26.38
N ASP A 426 9.33 -6.08 27.51
CA ASP A 426 10.12 -5.33 28.50
C ASP A 426 11.56 -5.82 28.49
N ILE A 427 12.46 -5.06 27.89
CA ILE A 427 13.89 -5.39 27.79
C ILE A 427 14.70 -4.28 28.40
N ALA A 428 15.48 -4.59 29.43
CA ALA A 428 16.53 -3.72 29.94
C ALA A 428 17.85 -4.09 29.26
N TYR A 429 18.40 -3.18 28.44
CA TYR A 429 19.68 -3.39 27.76
C TYR A 429 20.51 -2.10 27.72
N PRO A 430 21.83 -2.14 28.00
CA PRO A 430 22.65 -0.93 28.05
C PRO A 430 22.78 -0.17 26.73
N ILE A 431 22.66 -0.84 25.59
CA ILE A 431 22.76 -0.24 24.26
C ILE A 431 21.68 -0.86 23.36
N ARG A 432 20.50 -0.24 23.32
CA ARG A 432 19.30 -0.79 22.66
C ARG A 432 19.52 -1.16 21.19
N GLY A 433 20.26 -0.34 20.43
CA GLY A 433 20.51 -0.58 19.00
C GLY A 433 21.31 -1.82 18.65
N HIS A 434 21.93 -2.48 19.62
CA HIS A 434 22.63 -3.74 19.39
C HIS A 434 21.70 -4.95 19.35
N LEU A 435 20.46 -4.82 19.81
CA LEU A 435 19.50 -5.89 19.85
C LEU A 435 18.98 -6.21 18.44
N SER A 436 18.75 -7.50 18.20
CA SER A 436 17.96 -7.98 17.06
C SER A 436 16.92 -8.96 17.58
N ILE A 437 15.67 -8.77 17.18
CA ILE A 437 14.53 -9.52 17.72
C ILE A 437 13.85 -10.26 16.58
N PHE A 438 13.63 -11.56 16.76
CA PHE A 438 12.84 -12.38 15.85
C PHE A 438 11.73 -13.11 16.61
N LEU A 439 10.64 -13.36 15.91
CA LEU A 439 9.53 -14.18 16.37
C LEU A 439 9.23 -15.25 15.33
N VAL A 440 9.11 -16.50 15.78
CA VAL A 440 8.76 -17.65 14.93
C VAL A 440 7.36 -18.11 15.30
N SER A 441 6.48 -18.19 14.29
CA SER A 441 5.12 -18.70 14.44
C SER A 441 5.10 -20.23 14.65
N PRO A 442 4.00 -20.80 15.17
CA PRO A 442 3.85 -22.26 15.32
C PRO A 442 3.99 -23.03 14.02
N GLN A 443 3.71 -22.38 12.89
CA GLN A 443 3.80 -22.97 11.57
C GLN A 443 5.13 -22.66 10.86
N GLY A 444 6.09 -22.03 11.57
CA GLY A 444 7.47 -21.88 11.13
C GLY A 444 7.80 -20.55 10.43
N THR A 445 6.86 -19.61 10.33
CA THR A 445 7.14 -18.28 9.77
C THR A 445 8.01 -17.49 10.73
N ARG A 446 9.25 -17.22 10.33
CA ARG A 446 10.24 -16.47 11.10
C ARG A 446 10.27 -15.00 10.67
N THR A 447 9.84 -14.12 11.55
CA THR A 447 9.71 -12.68 11.34
C THR A 447 10.78 -11.91 12.12
N GLN A 448 11.42 -10.93 11.49
CA GLN A 448 12.30 -9.98 12.17
C GLN A 448 11.46 -8.80 12.67
N LEU A 449 11.31 -8.67 13.99
CA LEU A 449 10.58 -7.56 14.64
C LEU A 449 11.47 -6.36 14.97
N LEU A 450 12.78 -6.57 15.00
CA LEU A 450 13.75 -5.50 15.19
C LEU A 450 15.08 -5.88 14.56
N LYS A 451 15.60 -5.01 13.71
CA LYS A 451 16.97 -5.07 13.21
C LYS A 451 17.91 -4.23 14.08
N VAL A 452 19.21 -4.46 13.89
CA VAL A 452 20.27 -3.67 14.51
C VAL A 452 20.17 -2.23 14.02
N ARG A 453 20.09 -1.27 14.95
CA ARG A 453 20.08 0.16 14.66
C ARG A 453 21.37 0.79 15.15
N ARG A 454 22.28 1.14 14.25
CA ARG A 454 23.66 1.50 14.60
C ARG A 454 23.75 2.80 15.40
N GLU A 455 22.86 3.75 15.14
CA GLU A 455 22.81 5.05 15.81
C GLU A 455 22.14 4.99 17.19
N ASP A 456 21.35 3.95 17.48
CA ASP A 456 20.66 3.80 18.76
C ASP A 456 21.60 3.35 19.89
N LYS A 457 22.13 4.33 20.63
CA LYS A 457 22.96 4.11 21.82
C LYS A 457 22.19 4.19 23.15
N SER A 458 20.86 4.15 23.10
CA SER A 458 20.02 4.36 24.27
C SER A 458 20.14 3.23 25.31
N PRO A 459 20.31 3.54 26.62
CA PRO A 459 20.22 2.56 27.70
C PRO A 459 18.78 2.34 28.20
N ALA A 460 17.79 3.01 27.58
CA ALA A 460 16.40 2.95 28.05
C ALA A 460 15.76 1.57 27.85
N GLY A 461 16.32 0.76 26.94
CA GLY A 461 15.75 -0.52 26.52
C GLY A 461 14.38 -0.34 25.86
N PHE A 462 13.57 -1.40 25.90
CA PHE A 462 12.16 -1.37 25.52
C PHE A 462 11.30 -1.52 26.75
N ARG A 463 10.28 -0.66 26.88
CA ARG A 463 9.38 -0.61 28.05
C ARG A 463 7.96 -0.79 27.55
N HIS A 464 7.41 -1.98 27.74
CA HIS A 464 6.08 -2.36 27.25
C HIS A 464 5.89 -2.00 25.77
N TRP A 465 6.93 -2.21 24.93
CA TRP A 465 6.89 -1.82 23.51
C TRP A 465 6.21 -2.90 22.68
N PRO A 466 5.15 -2.59 21.90
CA PRO A 466 4.27 -3.57 21.28
C PRO A 466 4.63 -3.90 19.82
N PHE A 467 5.84 -4.40 19.56
CA PHE A 467 6.31 -4.75 18.20
C PHE A 467 5.25 -5.52 17.41
N MET A 468 4.82 -4.99 16.28
CA MET A 468 3.73 -5.54 15.47
C MET A 468 4.26 -6.34 14.27
N SER A 469 3.48 -7.32 13.83
CA SER A 469 3.71 -7.94 12.52
C SER A 469 2.43 -8.34 11.81
N VAL A 470 2.49 -8.21 10.48
CA VAL A 470 1.51 -8.76 9.54
C VAL A 470 2.01 -10.00 8.80
N HIS A 471 3.24 -10.46 9.03
CA HIS A 471 3.86 -11.53 8.23
C HIS A 471 3.17 -12.90 8.39
N THR A 472 2.51 -13.12 9.52
CA THR A 472 1.79 -14.36 9.83
C THR A 472 0.29 -14.26 9.48
N TRP A 473 -0.12 -13.31 8.65
CA TRP A 473 -1.52 -13.16 8.24
C TRP A 473 -2.07 -14.47 7.65
N ALA A 474 -3.32 -14.78 8.02
CA ALA A 474 -4.06 -16.00 7.71
C ALA A 474 -3.52 -17.31 8.34
N GLU A 475 -2.42 -17.27 9.10
CA GLU A 475 -1.94 -18.44 9.83
C GLU A 475 -2.80 -18.78 11.05
N SER A 476 -2.72 -20.03 11.50
CA SER A 476 -3.24 -20.40 12.82
C SER A 476 -2.24 -19.97 13.91
N PRO A 477 -2.69 -19.29 14.97
CA PRO A 477 -1.82 -18.90 16.08
C PRO A 477 -1.54 -20.05 17.06
N LYS A 478 -2.24 -21.18 16.94
CA LYS A 478 -2.24 -22.26 17.92
C LYS A 478 -0.92 -23.04 17.87
N GLY A 479 -0.24 -23.14 19.00
CA GLY A 479 0.95 -23.97 19.14
C GLY A 479 2.13 -23.25 19.79
N LEU A 480 3.34 -23.65 19.38
CA LEU A 480 4.60 -23.19 19.97
C LEU A 480 5.13 -21.98 19.22
N TRP A 481 5.23 -20.85 19.92
CA TRP A 481 5.94 -19.66 19.47
C TRP A 481 7.35 -19.64 20.05
N GLN A 482 8.29 -19.09 19.28
CA GLN A 482 9.68 -18.92 19.69
C GLN A 482 10.11 -17.48 19.48
N LEU A 483 10.47 -16.80 20.58
CA LEU A 483 11.11 -15.49 20.58
C LEU A 483 12.63 -15.66 20.64
N GLU A 484 13.33 -14.99 19.74
CA GLU A 484 14.79 -14.95 19.67
C GLU A 484 15.25 -13.50 19.87
N VAL A 485 16.07 -13.26 20.88
CA VAL A 485 16.68 -11.94 21.12
C VAL A 485 18.19 -12.08 21.14
N ASP A 486 18.83 -11.54 20.11
CA ASP A 486 20.28 -11.57 19.94
C ASP A 486 20.91 -10.21 20.26
N ASP A 487 22.14 -10.24 20.78
CA ASP A 487 23.06 -9.10 20.74
C ASP A 487 24.01 -9.23 19.54
N LYS A 488 24.07 -8.19 18.70
CA LYS A 488 24.96 -8.10 17.52
C LYS A 488 26.17 -7.16 17.73
N SER A 489 26.54 -6.82 18.96
CA SER A 489 27.66 -5.93 19.29
C SER A 489 29.06 -6.49 19.04
N GLY A 490 29.19 -7.71 18.53
CA GLY A 490 30.49 -8.31 18.19
C GLY A 490 31.29 -8.91 19.36
N ARG A 491 30.63 -9.42 20.41
CA ARG A 491 31.21 -10.30 21.46
C ARG A 491 32.45 -9.78 22.23
N THR A 492 32.56 -8.49 22.52
CA THR A 492 33.83 -7.90 23.02
C THR A 492 33.72 -7.02 24.27
N ARG A 493 32.55 -6.91 24.92
CA ARG A 493 32.34 -5.90 25.97
C ARG A 493 31.80 -6.42 27.31
N GLY A 494 31.39 -7.69 27.40
CA GLY A 494 30.78 -8.24 28.61
C GLY A 494 29.44 -7.55 28.95
N ILE A 495 28.78 -6.99 27.94
CA ILE A 495 27.49 -6.32 28.10
C ILE A 495 26.43 -7.39 28.31
N SER A 496 25.56 -7.16 29.27
CA SER A 496 24.40 -8.01 29.52
C SER A 496 23.18 -7.18 29.85
N GLY A 497 22.02 -7.78 29.63
CA GLY A 497 20.73 -7.22 29.99
C GLY A 497 19.71 -8.31 30.25
N LEU A 498 18.46 -7.91 30.39
CA LEU A 498 17.38 -8.77 30.85
C LEU A 498 16.09 -8.53 30.07
N ILE A 499 15.49 -9.61 29.61
CA ILE A 499 14.07 -9.66 29.23
C ILE A 499 13.29 -9.86 30.53
N ASN A 500 12.52 -8.84 30.90
CA ASN A 500 11.77 -8.80 32.15
C ASN A 500 10.38 -9.40 32.01
N ASN A 501 9.73 -9.19 30.87
CA ASN A 501 8.37 -9.65 30.60
C ASN A 501 8.12 -9.75 29.10
N ILE A 502 7.18 -10.62 28.73
CA ILE A 502 6.66 -10.74 27.37
C ILE A 502 5.14 -10.85 27.44
N THR A 503 4.43 -10.32 26.45
CA THR A 503 3.00 -10.57 26.26
C THR A 503 2.72 -10.65 24.77
N LEU A 504 2.09 -11.75 24.34
CA LEU A 504 1.65 -11.90 22.95
C LEU A 504 0.19 -11.49 22.86
N ILE A 505 -0.10 -10.50 22.03
CA ILE A 505 -1.46 -10.11 21.65
C ILE A 505 -1.65 -10.54 20.19
N ILE A 506 -2.67 -11.33 19.92
CA ILE A 506 -3.03 -11.75 18.57
C ILE A 506 -4.41 -11.21 18.21
N TYR A 507 -4.54 -10.78 16.95
CA TYR A 507 -5.75 -10.25 16.36
C TYR A 507 -6.16 -11.16 15.21
N GLY A 508 -7.45 -11.34 15.01
CA GLY A 508 -7.92 -12.16 13.90
C GLY A 508 -9.37 -12.59 14.03
N THR A 509 -9.68 -13.72 13.41
CA THR A 509 -11.04 -14.25 13.33
C THR A 509 -11.10 -15.72 13.76
N THR A 510 -12.23 -16.09 14.37
CA THR A 510 -12.54 -17.48 14.70
C THR A 510 -12.98 -18.25 13.45
N GLU A 511 -13.84 -17.62 12.65
CA GLU A 511 -14.39 -18.15 11.40
C GLU A 511 -13.48 -17.81 10.23
N GLN A 512 -13.38 -18.70 9.24
CA GLN A 512 -12.56 -18.48 8.05
C GLN A 512 -13.15 -17.36 7.18
N PRO A 513 -12.39 -16.28 6.90
CA PRO A 513 -12.79 -15.28 5.91
C PRO A 513 -13.10 -15.89 4.54
N ALA A 514 -14.13 -15.37 3.86
CA ALA A 514 -14.65 -15.97 2.62
C ALA A 514 -13.62 -16.08 1.49
N HIS A 515 -12.69 -15.11 1.39
CA HIS A 515 -11.65 -15.08 0.37
C HIS A 515 -10.54 -16.14 0.59
N TYR A 516 -10.46 -16.78 1.76
CA TYR A 516 -9.51 -17.86 2.02
C TYR A 516 -10.00 -19.25 1.58
N LYS A 517 -11.22 -19.38 1.04
CA LYS A 517 -11.74 -20.66 0.56
C LYS A 517 -10.92 -21.23 -0.57
N GLU A 518 -10.38 -20.36 -1.41
CA GLU A 518 -9.43 -20.71 -2.47
C GLU A 518 -8.05 -20.18 -2.09
N PRO A 519 -6.96 -20.88 -2.47
CA PRO A 519 -5.62 -20.34 -2.34
C PRO A 519 -5.47 -19.05 -3.13
N ARG A 520 -4.64 -18.12 -2.62
CA ARG A 520 -4.31 -16.89 -3.34
C ARG A 520 -3.62 -17.21 -4.68
N GLY A 521 -4.22 -16.77 -5.79
CA GLY A 521 -3.60 -16.81 -7.11
C GLY A 521 -2.71 -15.60 -7.32
N TYR A 522 -1.42 -15.83 -7.60
CA TYR A 522 -0.47 -14.77 -7.94
C TYR A 522 -0.33 -14.62 -9.46
N ASP A 523 -0.36 -13.39 -9.97
CA ASP A 523 0.05 -13.10 -11.34
C ASP A 523 1.57 -12.92 -11.38
N MET A 524 2.28 -14.03 -11.59
CA MET A 524 3.74 -14.01 -11.68
C MET A 524 4.27 -13.26 -12.92
N HIS A 525 3.39 -12.84 -13.84
CA HIS A 525 3.71 -12.03 -15.01
C HIS A 525 3.27 -10.57 -14.87
N TYR A 526 2.79 -10.17 -13.69
CA TYR A 526 2.39 -8.79 -13.42
C TYR A 526 3.57 -7.83 -13.68
N ASN A 527 3.33 -6.81 -14.52
CA ASN A 527 4.33 -5.85 -15.03
C ASN A 527 5.49 -6.45 -15.88
N GLU A 528 5.41 -7.69 -16.35
CA GLU A 528 6.38 -8.20 -17.31
C GLU A 528 6.22 -7.53 -18.70
N VAL A 529 7.30 -6.94 -19.21
CA VAL A 529 7.37 -6.46 -20.59
C VAL A 529 7.43 -7.68 -21.52
N THR A 530 6.28 -8.18 -21.97
CA THR A 530 6.26 -9.21 -23.01
C THR A 530 6.79 -8.61 -24.30
N ASP A 531 8.00 -9.02 -24.72
CA ASP A 531 8.50 -8.79 -26.06
C ASP A 531 7.47 -9.36 -27.06
N HIS A 532 6.97 -8.52 -27.98
CA HIS A 532 5.84 -8.84 -28.85
C HIS A 532 6.06 -10.07 -29.76
N ARG A 533 7.29 -10.61 -29.81
CA ARG A 533 7.60 -11.87 -30.49
C ARG A 533 7.29 -13.13 -29.66
N ARG A 534 7.35 -13.08 -28.32
CA ARG A 534 6.99 -14.20 -27.43
C ARG A 534 5.50 -14.24 -27.06
N SER A 535 4.80 -13.11 -27.19
CA SER A 535 3.37 -12.99 -26.91
C SER A 535 2.49 -13.92 -27.74
N VAL A 536 2.91 -14.30 -28.95
CA VAL A 536 2.13 -15.18 -29.81
C VAL A 536 2.21 -16.63 -29.31
N ASP A 537 3.39 -17.08 -28.88
CA ASP A 537 3.60 -18.43 -28.38
C ASP A 537 3.01 -18.65 -26.98
N SER A 538 3.15 -17.68 -26.05
CA SER A 538 2.60 -17.81 -24.69
C SER A 538 1.08 -17.76 -24.67
N HIS A 539 0.47 -16.85 -25.45
CA HIS A 539 -0.97 -16.87 -25.61
C HIS A 539 -1.41 -18.16 -26.29
N LEU A 540 -0.82 -18.56 -27.42
CA LEU A 540 -1.23 -19.78 -28.12
C LEU A 540 -1.17 -21.02 -27.20
N ASN A 541 -0.14 -21.12 -26.36
CA ASN A 541 -0.03 -22.18 -25.35
C ASN A 541 -1.14 -22.10 -24.28
N LEU A 542 -1.51 -20.91 -23.79
CA LEU A 542 -2.66 -20.71 -22.89
C LEU A 542 -3.99 -21.08 -23.55
N TRP A 543 -4.19 -20.72 -24.83
CA TRP A 543 -5.38 -21.08 -25.60
C TRP A 543 -5.46 -22.59 -25.84
N LEU A 544 -4.32 -23.25 -26.08
CA LEU A 544 -4.20 -24.71 -26.23
C LEU A 544 -4.43 -25.45 -24.91
N GLU A 545 -3.88 -24.98 -23.78
CA GLU A 545 -4.14 -25.56 -22.46
C GLU A 545 -5.60 -25.38 -22.04
N ARG A 546 -6.24 -24.29 -22.44
CA ARG A 546 -7.68 -24.10 -22.25
C ARG A 546 -8.50 -25.04 -23.14
N ALA A 547 -8.07 -25.27 -24.38
CA ALA A 547 -8.71 -26.23 -25.28
C ALA A 547 -8.59 -27.68 -24.76
N LYS A 548 -7.42 -28.09 -24.26
CA LYS A 548 -7.21 -29.40 -23.64
C LYS A 548 -8.15 -29.60 -22.44
N ARG A 549 -8.26 -28.61 -21.56
CA ARG A 549 -9.19 -28.65 -20.41
C ARG A 549 -10.67 -28.74 -20.81
N MET A 550 -11.05 -28.10 -21.92
CA MET A 550 -12.42 -28.20 -22.44
C MET A 550 -12.74 -29.59 -23.03
N VAL A 551 -11.72 -30.39 -23.37
CA VAL A 551 -11.84 -31.74 -23.93
C VAL A 551 -11.75 -32.83 -22.85
N ASP A 552 -11.01 -32.61 -21.77
CA ASP A 552 -10.95 -33.55 -20.63
C ASP A 552 -12.23 -33.55 -19.76
N ASP A 553 -13.12 -32.59 -19.97
CA ASP A 553 -14.38 -32.47 -19.24
C ASP A 553 -15.35 -33.60 -19.67
N LYS A 554 -15.94 -34.32 -18.71
CA LYS A 554 -16.96 -35.38 -18.96
C LYS A 554 -18.22 -34.89 -19.72
N GLU A 555 -18.29 -33.60 -20.02
CA GLU A 555 -19.37 -32.86 -20.68
C GLU A 555 -19.34 -32.94 -22.23
N LEU A 556 -18.35 -33.59 -22.86
CA LEU A 556 -18.28 -33.77 -24.32
C LEU A 556 -19.40 -34.65 -24.93
N GLN A 557 -20.29 -35.21 -24.11
CA GLN A 557 -21.46 -35.98 -24.59
C GLN A 557 -22.59 -35.09 -25.15
N ARG A 558 -22.46 -33.76 -25.07
CA ARG A 558 -23.46 -32.81 -25.59
C ARG A 558 -23.03 -32.26 -26.96
N PRO A 559 -23.79 -32.50 -28.05
CA PRO A 559 -23.43 -32.08 -29.41
C PRO A 559 -23.16 -30.58 -29.55
N GLU A 560 -23.86 -29.74 -28.79
CA GLU A 560 -23.72 -28.28 -28.83
C GLU A 560 -22.39 -27.78 -28.24
N ARG A 561 -21.82 -28.49 -27.26
CA ARG A 561 -20.49 -28.19 -26.72
C ARG A 561 -19.37 -28.61 -27.68
N VAL A 562 -19.56 -29.72 -28.40
CA VAL A 562 -18.60 -30.20 -29.40
C VAL A 562 -18.41 -29.15 -30.49
N ASP A 563 -19.50 -28.58 -31.00
CA ASP A 563 -19.44 -27.55 -32.03
C ASP A 563 -18.78 -26.25 -31.52
N TYR A 564 -19.03 -25.86 -30.26
CA TYR A 564 -18.34 -24.74 -29.64
C TYR A 564 -16.82 -24.96 -29.52
N VAL A 565 -16.41 -26.16 -29.09
CA VAL A 565 -14.98 -26.53 -28.98
C VAL A 565 -14.32 -26.56 -30.36
N LEU A 566 -15.00 -27.08 -31.39
CA LEU A 566 -14.49 -27.09 -32.76
C LEU A 566 -14.31 -25.67 -33.33
N ARG A 567 -15.27 -24.76 -33.14
CA ARG A 567 -15.14 -23.36 -33.55
C ARG A 567 -14.02 -22.63 -32.80
N TYR A 568 -13.87 -22.94 -31.51
CA TYR A 568 -12.79 -22.39 -30.70
C TYR A 568 -11.42 -22.86 -31.21
N LEU A 569 -11.27 -24.16 -31.52
CA LEU A 569 -10.06 -24.73 -32.12
C LEU A 569 -9.75 -24.17 -33.51
N ASP A 570 -10.76 -23.93 -34.34
CA ASP A 570 -10.56 -23.32 -35.65
C ASP A 570 -10.07 -21.86 -35.54
N THR A 571 -10.58 -21.13 -34.53
CA THR A 571 -10.09 -19.78 -34.20
C THR A 571 -8.62 -19.80 -33.76
N VAL A 572 -8.20 -20.81 -32.98
CA VAL A 572 -6.80 -21.03 -32.60
C VAL A 572 -5.92 -21.34 -33.83
N ASN A 573 -6.42 -22.18 -34.76
CA ASN A 573 -5.71 -22.54 -36.00
C ASN A 573 -5.53 -21.37 -36.97
N GLN A 574 -6.56 -20.53 -37.14
CA GLN A 574 -6.49 -19.34 -37.99
C GLN A 574 -5.46 -18.34 -37.47
N ARG A 575 -5.29 -18.24 -36.14
CA ARG A 575 -4.28 -17.39 -35.51
C ARG A 575 -2.86 -17.96 -35.65
N ARG A 576 -2.69 -19.28 -35.62
CA ARG A 576 -1.40 -19.98 -35.85
C ARG A 576 -0.91 -19.84 -37.30
N LYS A 577 -1.79 -19.83 -38.30
CA LYS A 577 -1.39 -19.60 -39.72
C LYS A 577 -0.74 -18.22 -39.97
N ARG A 578 -0.90 -17.26 -39.05
CA ARG A 578 -0.25 -15.94 -39.12
C ARG A 578 1.13 -15.89 -38.46
N SER A 579 1.56 -16.94 -37.75
CA SER A 579 2.89 -17.06 -37.13
C SER A 579 3.73 -18.11 -37.86
N THR A 580 4.85 -17.71 -38.44
CA THR A 580 5.82 -18.61 -39.10
C THR A 580 6.66 -19.36 -38.06
N LEU A 581 6.20 -20.52 -37.54
CA LEU A 581 7.03 -21.71 -37.20
C LEU A 581 6.25 -22.84 -36.48
N GLN A 582 6.69 -24.07 -36.78
CA GLN A 582 6.37 -25.43 -36.27
C GLN A 582 4.94 -25.99 -36.47
N GLN A 583 4.86 -27.07 -37.25
CA GLN A 583 3.64 -27.65 -37.84
C GLN A 583 3.28 -29.06 -37.31
N TYR A 584 3.88 -29.53 -36.22
CA TYR A 584 3.67 -30.89 -35.70
C TYR A 584 3.08 -30.86 -34.30
N THR A 585 1.75 -30.99 -34.15
CA THR A 585 1.09 -31.33 -32.85
C THR A 585 -0.44 -31.52 -32.92
N ILE A 586 -1.13 -31.19 -34.03
CA ILE A 586 -2.61 -31.30 -34.10
C ILE A 586 -3.09 -32.61 -34.75
N SER A 587 -2.27 -33.31 -35.55
CA SER A 587 -2.71 -34.57 -36.18
C SER A 587 -2.96 -35.69 -35.17
N GLU A 588 -2.33 -35.66 -34.00
CA GLU A 588 -2.62 -36.58 -32.88
C GLU A 588 -3.89 -36.21 -32.10
N PHE A 589 -4.38 -34.97 -32.23
CA PHE A 589 -5.52 -34.47 -31.45
C PHE A 589 -6.85 -34.60 -32.22
N VAL A 590 -6.82 -34.57 -33.55
CA VAL A 590 -8.01 -34.77 -34.41
C VAL A 590 -8.31 -36.27 -34.62
N SER A 591 -7.35 -37.16 -34.36
CA SER A 591 -7.55 -38.61 -34.50
C SER A 591 -8.13 -39.29 -33.26
N ARG A 592 -8.15 -38.61 -32.10
CA ARG A 592 -8.88 -38.99 -30.88
C ARG A 592 -10.23 -38.32 -30.87
#